data_AF-A0A2N0QWC6-F1
#
_entry.id   AF-A0A2N0QWC6-F1
#
_cell.length_a   1.000
_cell.length_b   1.000
_cell.length_c   1.000
_cell.angle_alpha   90.00
_cell.angle_beta   90.00
_cell.angle_gamma   90.00
#
_symmetry.space_group_name_H-M   'P 1'
#
loop_
_entity.id
_entity.type
_entity.pdbx_description
1 polymer ?
#
loop_
_entity_poly.entity_id
_entity_poly.type
_entity_poly.pdbx_seq_one_letter_code
_entity_poly.pdbx_strand_id
1 'polypeptide(L)'
;MSSDLKLDKELKDDAEIQDQKMPSIVDPTKEVLNKGMPYARGKVIGGCSTINAMVYTRGQKADYDLWAAQGPEYKIWDYDHCLEAFKAVENNERKSPDEEFKKYHGFNGLLNVQDSSDDNYDILKDIYKIAKNLGIPYNNDFNGVRQNGVGEHQMESAFHWLMVI
;
A
#
# COMPACT_ATOMS: atom_id res chain seq x y z
N MET A 1 44.29 -19.23 -42.25
CA MET A 1 42.94 -19.06 -42.83
C MET A 1 41.99 -19.22 -41.66
N SER A 2 41.56 -18.11 -41.06
CA SER A 2 40.30 -17.43 -41.40
C SER A 2 39.11 -18.37 -41.12
N SER A 3 38.14 -18.07 -40.25
CA SER A 3 37.66 -16.76 -39.83
C SER A 3 36.69 -16.90 -38.65
N ASP A 4 36.75 -15.91 -37.78
CA ASP A 4 35.66 -15.26 -37.06
C ASP A 4 34.23 -15.77 -37.32
N LEU A 5 33.57 -16.14 -36.22
CA LEU A 5 32.23 -15.66 -35.89
C LEU A 5 32.20 -15.32 -34.41
N LYS A 6 32.67 -14.09 -34.13
CA LYS A 6 32.34 -13.32 -32.93
C LYS A 6 30.86 -12.94 -33.03
N LEU A 7 30.02 -13.55 -32.23
CA LEU A 7 28.76 -12.99 -31.74
C LEU A 7 28.39 -13.82 -30.50
N ASP A 8 27.75 -13.21 -29.50
CA ASP A 8 27.31 -13.81 -28.22
C ASP A 8 28.20 -13.55 -26.98
N LYS A 9 28.95 -12.44 -26.95
CA LYS A 9 29.66 -12.02 -25.72
C LYS A 9 29.23 -10.66 -25.13
N GLU A 10 28.09 -10.09 -25.51
CA GLU A 10 27.70 -8.73 -25.07
C GLU A 10 26.27 -8.54 -24.52
N LEU A 11 25.59 -9.59 -24.02
CA LEU A 11 24.25 -9.41 -23.41
C LEU A 11 24.04 -10.19 -22.10
N LYS A 12 25.07 -10.34 -21.27
CA LYS A 12 24.96 -11.04 -19.97
C LYS A 12 25.42 -10.23 -18.75
N ASP A 13 25.68 -8.95 -18.91
CA ASP A 13 25.96 -8.05 -17.80
C ASP A 13 24.80 -7.04 -17.74
N ASP A 14 24.03 -7.10 -16.64
CA ASP A 14 23.14 -6.04 -16.09
C ASP A 14 21.85 -6.57 -15.47
N ALA A 15 21.94 -7.68 -14.71
CA ALA A 15 21.00 -7.94 -13.63
C ALA A 15 21.66 -8.85 -12.58
N GLU A 16 22.69 -8.36 -11.90
CA GLU A 16 22.97 -8.86 -10.56
C GLU A 16 21.72 -8.60 -9.71
N ILE A 17 20.89 -9.64 -9.55
CA ILE A 17 19.94 -9.71 -8.45
C ILE A 17 20.80 -9.82 -7.20
N GLN A 18 21.16 -8.67 -6.63
CA GLN A 18 21.71 -8.65 -5.28
C GLN A 18 20.69 -9.32 -4.38
N ASP A 19 21.07 -10.47 -3.82
CA ASP A 19 20.30 -11.21 -2.82
C ASP A 19 20.22 -10.32 -1.56
N GLN A 20 19.27 -9.39 -1.55
CA GLN A 20 19.04 -8.44 -0.46
C GLN A 20 18.38 -9.20 0.70
N LYS A 21 19.20 -9.92 1.47
CA LYS A 21 18.79 -10.54 2.73
C LYS A 21 18.77 -9.48 3.82
N MET A 22 17.59 -9.19 4.35
CA MET A 22 17.44 -8.31 5.51
C MET A 22 17.64 -9.11 6.80
N PRO A 23 18.42 -8.62 7.78
CA PRO A 23 18.49 -9.27 9.08
C PRO A 23 17.13 -9.21 9.78
N SER A 24 16.61 -10.36 10.20
CA SER A 24 15.36 -10.47 10.95
C SER A 24 15.64 -10.38 12.45
N ILE A 25 14.83 -9.61 13.18
CA ILE A 25 14.82 -9.56 14.66
C ILE A 25 14.15 -10.81 15.25
N VAL A 26 13.33 -11.51 14.45
CA VAL A 26 12.63 -12.75 14.84
C VAL A 26 13.46 -13.93 14.34
N ASP A 27 13.85 -14.86 15.21
CA ASP A 27 14.57 -16.08 14.86
C ASP A 27 13.69 -16.96 13.95
N PRO A 28 13.90 -16.96 12.62
CA PRO A 28 13.10 -17.76 11.72
C PRO A 28 13.49 -19.22 11.92
N THR A 29 12.53 -20.15 11.81
CA THR A 29 12.87 -21.58 11.86
C THR A 29 13.95 -21.92 10.83
N LYS A 30 14.84 -22.86 11.17
CA LYS A 30 15.98 -23.27 10.31
C LYS A 30 15.58 -23.62 8.87
N GLU A 31 14.35 -24.08 8.67
CA GLU A 31 13.78 -24.40 7.36
C GLU A 31 13.48 -23.16 6.49
N VAL A 32 13.09 -22.05 7.12
CA VAL A 32 12.88 -20.75 6.46
C VAL A 32 14.24 -20.13 6.10
N LEU A 33 15.23 -20.21 6.99
CA LEU A 33 16.60 -19.73 6.74
C LEU A 33 17.27 -20.42 5.55
N ASN A 34 17.03 -21.72 5.37
CA ASN A 34 17.66 -22.50 4.29
C ASN A 34 17.09 -22.23 2.89
N LYS A 35 15.90 -21.62 2.77
CA LYS A 35 15.28 -21.34 1.47
C LYS A 35 15.44 -19.89 1.03
N GLY A 36 15.73 -18.97 1.95
CA GLY A 36 15.61 -17.54 1.70
C GLY A 36 14.16 -17.14 1.46
N MET A 37 13.78 -15.92 1.83
CA MET A 37 12.48 -15.37 1.48
C MET A 37 12.67 -14.30 0.42
N PRO A 38 12.07 -14.45 -0.78
CA PRO A 38 12.15 -13.40 -1.79
C PRO A 38 11.43 -12.15 -1.28
N TYR A 39 12.14 -11.02 -1.28
CA TYR A 39 11.60 -9.72 -0.91
C TYR A 39 11.61 -8.81 -2.14
N ALA A 40 10.47 -8.71 -2.82
CA ALA A 40 10.37 -7.94 -4.04
C ALA A 40 10.49 -6.43 -3.76
N ARG A 41 11.41 -5.76 -4.47
CA ARG A 41 11.64 -4.32 -4.40
C ARG A 41 11.68 -3.74 -5.81
N GLY A 42 10.91 -2.67 -6.04
CA GLY A 42 10.91 -1.99 -7.33
C GLY A 42 12.20 -1.20 -7.52
N LYS A 43 12.97 -1.51 -8.57
CA LYS A 43 14.16 -0.76 -9.00
C LYS A 43 13.85 -0.01 -10.29
N VAL A 44 12.97 0.98 -10.18
CA VAL A 44 12.46 1.82 -11.27
C VAL A 44 12.11 3.19 -10.69
N ILE A 45 11.96 4.23 -11.52
CA ILE A 45 11.42 5.52 -11.05
C ILE A 45 10.00 5.28 -10.50
N GLY A 46 9.74 5.71 -9.26
CA GLY A 46 8.54 5.34 -8.48
C GLY A 46 8.78 4.21 -7.47
N GLY A 47 9.82 3.39 -7.67
CA GLY A 47 10.22 2.36 -6.72
C GLY A 47 9.16 1.28 -6.53
N CYS A 48 8.83 0.95 -5.28
CA CYS A 48 7.86 -0.09 -4.95
C CYS A 48 6.42 0.29 -5.31
N SER A 49 6.06 1.58 -5.39
CA SER A 49 4.69 1.97 -5.73
C SER A 49 4.32 1.58 -7.17
N THR A 50 5.30 1.45 -8.07
CA THR A 50 5.08 1.01 -9.46
C THR A 50 4.73 -0.47 -9.58
N ILE A 51 5.01 -1.29 -8.56
CA ILE A 51 4.78 -2.75 -8.57
C ILE A 51 3.87 -3.22 -7.42
N ASN A 52 3.28 -2.29 -6.66
CA ASN A 52 2.41 -2.62 -5.53
C ASN A 52 1.05 -3.15 -6.03
N ALA A 53 0.21 -3.59 -5.09
CA ALA A 53 -1.15 -4.04 -5.38
C ALA A 53 -2.17 -2.89 -5.45
N MET A 54 -1.71 -1.63 -5.48
CA MET A 54 -2.52 -0.40 -5.53
C MET A 54 -3.50 -0.17 -4.36
N VAL A 55 -3.61 -1.07 -3.39
CA VAL A 55 -4.49 -0.91 -2.22
C VAL A 55 -4.09 0.33 -1.41
N TYR A 56 -5.02 1.26 -1.24
CA TYR A 56 -4.84 2.48 -0.45
C TYR A 56 -5.45 2.31 0.95
N THR A 57 -4.60 2.15 1.97
CA THR A 57 -5.05 2.02 3.37
C THR A 57 -4.01 2.63 4.31
N ARG A 58 -4.48 3.31 5.36
CA ARG A 58 -3.67 4.00 6.38
C ARG A 58 -3.53 3.13 7.64
N GLY A 59 -2.67 3.55 8.58
CA GLY A 59 -2.57 2.92 9.89
C GLY A 59 -3.78 3.20 10.79
N GLN A 60 -3.84 2.53 11.95
CA GLN A 60 -4.88 2.79 12.94
C GLN A 60 -4.55 4.06 13.72
N LYS A 61 -5.57 4.83 14.13
CA LYS A 61 -5.41 6.01 14.99
C LYS A 61 -4.49 5.75 16.19
N ALA A 62 -4.68 4.60 16.84
CA ALA A 62 -3.93 4.20 18.03
C ALA A 62 -2.42 4.06 17.77
N ASP A 63 -2.00 3.69 16.56
CA ASP A 63 -0.58 3.53 16.21
C ASP A 63 0.12 4.90 16.16
N TYR A 64 -0.53 5.89 15.55
CA TYR A 64 -0.03 7.27 15.48
C TYR A 64 -0.03 7.94 16.87
N ASP A 65 -1.12 7.77 17.63
CA ASP A 65 -1.20 8.28 19.00
C ASP A 65 -0.11 7.66 19.90
N LEU A 66 0.22 6.38 19.68
CA LEU A 66 1.32 5.69 20.37
C LEU A 66 2.69 6.27 20.01
N TRP A 67 2.90 6.68 18.76
CA TRP A 67 4.12 7.40 18.34
C TRP A 67 4.21 8.76 19.02
N ALA A 68 3.12 9.52 19.05
CA ALA A 68 3.04 10.82 19.71
C ALA A 68 3.14 10.76 21.24
N ALA A 69 2.97 9.58 21.83
CA ALA A 69 3.12 9.34 23.26
C ALA A 69 4.59 9.14 23.69
N GLN A 70 5.52 8.94 22.75
CA GLN A 70 6.94 8.67 23.07
C GLN A 70 7.66 9.88 23.69
N GLY A 71 7.17 11.11 23.48
CA GLY A 71 7.78 12.33 24.00
C GLY A 71 7.19 13.60 23.37
N PRO A 72 7.43 14.79 23.96
CA PRO A 72 6.94 16.06 23.44
C PRO A 72 7.35 16.34 21.98
N GLU A 73 8.55 15.93 21.59
CA GLU A 73 9.11 16.08 20.24
C GLU A 73 8.38 15.23 19.19
N TYR A 74 7.69 14.16 19.60
CA TYR A 74 6.96 13.26 18.71
C TYR A 74 5.50 13.67 18.52
N LYS A 75 5.03 14.75 19.15
CA LYS A 75 3.62 15.17 19.09
C LYS A 75 3.08 15.39 17.68
N ILE A 76 3.94 15.80 16.75
CA ILE A 76 3.59 15.97 15.33
C ILE A 76 3.19 14.66 14.63
N TRP A 77 3.43 13.50 15.25
CA TRP A 77 3.06 12.19 14.74
C TRP A 77 1.73 11.66 15.30
N ASP A 78 0.95 12.49 16.01
CA ASP A 78 -0.40 12.09 16.41
C ASP A 78 -1.30 11.95 15.18
N TYR A 79 -2.42 11.24 15.34
CA TYR A 79 -3.29 10.96 14.22
C TYR A 79 -3.85 12.22 13.56
N ASP A 80 -4.12 13.29 14.31
CA ASP A 80 -4.75 14.48 13.76
C ASP A 80 -3.76 15.24 12.85
N HIS A 81 -2.49 15.35 13.25
CA HIS A 81 -1.44 15.91 12.40
C HIS A 81 -1.16 15.02 11.18
N CYS A 82 -1.09 13.70 11.37
CA CYS A 82 -0.93 12.76 10.26
C CYS A 82 -2.12 12.82 9.28
N LEU A 83 -3.36 12.96 9.79
CA LEU A 83 -4.56 13.04 8.98
C LEU A 83 -4.55 14.27 8.06
N GLU A 84 -4.12 15.42 8.58
CA GLU A 84 -3.97 16.62 7.75
C GLU A 84 -2.92 16.42 6.64
N ALA A 85 -1.80 15.75 6.93
CA ALA A 85 -0.82 15.38 5.92
C ALA A 85 -1.39 14.41 4.87
N PHE A 86 -2.14 13.38 5.29
CA PHE A 86 -2.79 12.44 4.38
C PHE A 86 -3.80 13.14 3.46
N LYS A 87 -4.60 14.05 4.00
CA LYS A 87 -5.55 14.86 3.21
C LYS A 87 -4.85 15.81 2.25
N ALA A 88 -3.68 16.33 2.60
CA ALA A 88 -2.92 17.22 1.73
C ALA A 88 -2.36 16.50 0.48
N VAL A 89 -1.97 15.22 0.62
CA VAL A 89 -1.43 14.44 -0.50
C VAL A 89 -2.50 13.76 -1.34
N GLU A 90 -3.67 13.47 -0.78
CA GLU A 90 -4.77 12.75 -1.42
C GLU A 90 -5.62 13.64 -2.34
N ASN A 91 -5.94 13.10 -3.51
CA ASN A 91 -6.97 13.56 -4.40
C ASN A 91 -7.99 12.43 -4.62
N ASN A 92 -9.01 12.36 -3.75
CA ASN A 92 -10.01 11.32 -3.79
C ASN A 92 -11.08 11.61 -4.86
N GLU A 93 -11.35 10.63 -5.71
CA GLU A 93 -12.27 10.75 -6.85
C GLU A 93 -13.68 10.22 -6.57
N ARG A 94 -13.98 9.83 -5.32
CA ARG A 94 -15.31 9.33 -4.93
C ARG A 94 -16.39 10.33 -5.31
N LYS A 95 -17.40 9.86 -6.05
CA LYS A 95 -18.51 10.70 -6.53
C LYS A 95 -19.49 10.99 -5.39
N SER A 96 -19.89 12.25 -5.26
CA SER A 96 -20.86 12.72 -4.27
C SER A 96 -20.54 12.30 -2.82
N PRO A 97 -19.33 12.60 -2.30
CA PRO A 97 -18.96 12.23 -0.95
C PRO A 97 -19.78 13.00 0.08
N ASP A 98 -20.22 12.31 1.14
CA ASP A 98 -20.89 12.95 2.27
C ASP A 98 -19.90 13.73 3.16
N GLU A 99 -20.45 14.50 4.11
CA GLU A 99 -19.65 15.33 5.01
C GLU A 99 -18.84 14.52 6.04
N GLU A 100 -19.16 13.25 6.27
CA GLU A 100 -18.35 12.39 7.14
C GLU A 100 -17.10 11.92 6.40
N PHE A 101 -17.26 11.46 5.16
CA PHE A 101 -16.16 11.08 4.28
C PHE A 101 -15.18 12.25 4.08
N LYS A 102 -15.68 13.46 3.80
CA LYS A 102 -14.83 14.64 3.61
C LYS A 102 -13.96 15.01 4.82
N LYS A 103 -14.31 14.58 6.04
CA LYS A 103 -13.48 14.84 7.22
C LYS A 103 -12.15 14.09 7.17
N TYR A 104 -12.15 12.91 6.55
CA TYR A 104 -11.00 12.01 6.51
C TYR A 104 -10.25 12.03 5.19
N HIS A 105 -10.81 12.62 4.14
CA HIS A 105 -10.26 12.54 2.78
C HIS A 105 -9.89 13.90 2.17
N GLY A 106 -8.80 13.88 1.39
CA GLY A 106 -8.33 14.98 0.56
C GLY A 106 -8.91 14.95 -0.84
N PHE A 107 -9.03 16.12 -1.48
CA PHE A 107 -9.60 16.25 -2.83
C PHE A 107 -8.76 17.14 -3.76
N ASN A 108 -7.56 17.54 -3.32
CA ASN A 108 -6.73 18.52 -4.02
C ASN A 108 -5.25 18.14 -4.07
N GLY A 109 -4.89 16.94 -3.59
CA GLY A 109 -3.53 16.45 -3.59
C GLY A 109 -3.07 15.94 -4.96
N LEU A 110 -1.90 15.29 -4.98
CA LEU A 110 -1.30 14.74 -6.20
C LEU A 110 -1.49 13.23 -6.31
N LEU A 111 -1.84 12.56 -5.22
CA LEU A 111 -2.09 11.12 -5.20
C LEU A 111 -3.57 10.88 -5.47
N ASN A 112 -3.90 10.47 -6.69
CA ASN A 112 -5.25 10.13 -7.07
C ASN A 112 -5.68 8.79 -6.43
N VAL A 113 -6.79 8.84 -5.68
CA VAL A 113 -7.38 7.69 -4.99
C VAL A 113 -8.81 7.54 -5.47
N GLN A 114 -9.22 6.33 -5.83
CA GLN A 114 -10.56 6.05 -6.33
C GLN A 114 -11.14 4.79 -5.69
N ASP A 115 -12.47 4.68 -5.72
CA ASP A 115 -13.12 3.41 -5.43
C ASP A 115 -12.71 2.36 -6.47
N SER A 116 -12.66 1.09 -6.08
CA SER A 116 -12.37 0.00 -7.02
C SER A 116 -13.35 0.05 -8.19
N SER A 117 -12.84 -0.17 -9.42
CA SER A 117 -13.69 -0.33 -10.59
C SER A 117 -14.63 -1.53 -10.43
N ASP A 118 -15.77 -1.49 -11.11
CA ASP A 118 -16.90 -2.46 -11.05
C ASP A 118 -16.58 -3.92 -11.45
N ASP A 119 -15.33 -4.38 -11.33
CA ASP A 119 -14.92 -5.79 -11.45
C ASP A 119 -15.24 -6.55 -10.15
N ASN A 120 -16.45 -6.35 -9.63
CA ASN A 120 -16.95 -7.01 -8.45
C ASN A 120 -17.28 -8.47 -8.79
N TYR A 121 -16.25 -9.32 -8.68
CA TYR A 121 -16.38 -10.75 -8.79
C TYR A 121 -17.52 -11.24 -7.90
N ASP A 122 -18.39 -12.10 -8.43
CA ASP A 122 -19.58 -12.57 -7.71
C ASP A 122 -19.24 -13.20 -6.34
N ILE A 123 -18.04 -13.75 -6.20
CA ILE A 123 -17.54 -14.28 -4.93
C ILE A 123 -17.47 -13.23 -3.81
N LEU A 124 -17.19 -11.95 -4.13
CA LEU A 124 -17.13 -10.88 -3.14
C LEU A 124 -18.50 -10.62 -2.50
N LYS A 125 -19.57 -10.71 -3.30
CA LYS A 125 -20.95 -10.57 -2.81
C LYS A 125 -21.27 -11.67 -1.79
N ASP A 126 -20.82 -12.90 -2.04
CA ASP A 126 -21.03 -14.02 -1.11
C ASP A 126 -20.16 -13.89 0.14
N ILE A 127 -18.93 -13.38 0.02
CA ILE A 127 -18.07 -13.05 1.17
C ILE A 127 -18.76 -12.02 2.08
N TYR A 128 -19.34 -10.95 1.52
CA TYR A 128 -20.04 -9.94 2.32
C TYR A 128 -21.28 -10.50 3.03
N LYS A 129 -22.03 -11.40 2.38
CA LYS A 129 -23.16 -12.10 3.02
C LYS A 129 -22.69 -12.97 4.19
N ILE A 130 -21.61 -13.73 4.01
CA ILE A 130 -21.07 -14.60 5.06
C ILE A 130 -20.56 -13.75 6.23
N ALA A 131 -19.80 -12.69 5.96
CA ALA A 131 -19.29 -11.79 6.98
C ALA A 131 -20.43 -11.19 7.82
N LYS A 132 -21.50 -10.74 7.16
CA LYS A 132 -22.72 -10.27 7.84
C LYS A 132 -23.34 -11.34 8.74
N ASN A 133 -23.42 -12.60 8.28
CA ASN A 133 -23.95 -13.71 9.09
C ASN A 133 -23.06 -14.02 10.31
N LEU A 134 -21.76 -13.74 10.23
CA LEU A 134 -20.80 -13.86 11.33
C LEU A 134 -20.77 -12.62 12.25
N GLY A 135 -21.58 -11.60 11.97
CA GLY A 135 -21.60 -10.36 12.74
C GLY A 135 -20.42 -9.42 12.44
N ILE A 136 -19.65 -9.67 11.38
CA ILE A 136 -18.59 -8.76 10.92
C ILE A 136 -19.26 -7.61 10.16
N PRO A 137 -19.07 -6.35 10.60
CA PRO A 137 -19.74 -5.22 9.97
C PRO A 137 -19.18 -4.97 8.57
N TYR A 138 -20.04 -4.47 7.68
CA TYR A 138 -19.58 -3.91 6.42
C TYR A 138 -18.85 -2.58 6.68
N ASN A 139 -17.77 -2.36 5.96
CA ASN A 139 -16.98 -1.13 5.96
C ASN A 139 -16.78 -0.66 4.52
N ASN A 140 -17.33 0.50 4.18
CA ASN A 140 -17.20 1.13 2.86
C ASN A 140 -16.06 2.17 2.80
N ASP A 141 -15.34 2.34 3.91
CA ASP A 141 -14.23 3.27 4.01
C ASP A 141 -13.27 2.86 5.13
N PHE A 142 -12.18 2.19 4.75
CA PHE A 142 -11.12 1.79 5.67
C PHE A 142 -10.22 2.95 6.12
N ASN A 143 -10.37 4.15 5.56
CA ASN A 143 -9.59 5.32 5.98
C ASN A 143 -10.45 6.37 6.71
N GLY A 144 -11.72 6.06 6.94
CA GLY A 144 -12.69 6.90 7.65
C GLY A 144 -12.77 6.63 9.15
N VAL A 145 -13.98 6.76 9.69
CA VAL A 145 -14.26 6.71 11.14
C VAL A 145 -13.81 5.41 11.81
N ARG A 146 -13.91 4.28 11.09
CA ARG A 146 -13.54 2.96 11.60
C ARG A 146 -12.83 2.14 10.54
N GLN A 147 -11.85 1.36 10.97
CA GLN A 147 -11.15 0.41 10.10
C GLN A 147 -11.75 -1.00 10.14
N ASN A 148 -12.37 -1.38 11.26
CA ASN A 148 -12.90 -2.74 11.43
C ASN A 148 -14.07 -3.02 10.48
N GLY A 149 -14.01 -4.17 9.80
CA GLY A 149 -15.08 -4.69 8.99
C GLY A 149 -14.58 -5.35 7.71
N VAL A 150 -15.52 -5.61 6.80
CA VAL A 150 -15.26 -6.13 5.45
C VAL A 150 -15.84 -5.18 4.41
N GLY A 151 -15.16 -5.03 3.28
CA GLY A 151 -15.66 -4.26 2.15
C GLY A 151 -14.55 -4.01 1.13
N GLU A 152 -14.83 -3.09 0.22
CA GLU A 152 -13.94 -2.78 -0.90
C GLU A 152 -12.90 -1.74 -0.48
N HIS A 153 -11.64 -2.00 -0.83
CA HIS A 153 -10.57 -1.03 -0.63
C HIS A 153 -10.59 0.01 -1.75
N GLN A 154 -10.29 1.25 -1.40
CA GLN A 154 -9.92 2.25 -2.40
C GLN A 154 -8.54 1.92 -2.97
N MET A 155 -8.31 2.34 -4.20
CA MET A 155 -7.12 2.05 -4.97
C MET A 155 -6.45 3.34 -5.39
N GLU A 156 -5.12 3.36 -5.37
CA GLU A 156 -4.33 4.41 -6.01
C GLU A 156 -4.46 4.26 -7.53
N SER A 157 -4.85 5.32 -8.24
CA SER A 157 -4.88 5.28 -9.69
C SER A 157 -3.45 5.48 -10.22
N ALA A 158 -2.93 4.47 -10.90
CA ALA A 158 -1.55 4.47 -11.37
C ALA A 158 -1.34 5.36 -12.62
N PHE A 159 -1.48 6.69 -12.53
CA PHE A 159 -1.15 7.55 -13.68
C PHE A 159 -0.64 8.97 -13.38
N HIS A 160 -0.19 9.28 -12.17
CA HIS A 160 0.63 10.49 -11.96
C HIS A 160 1.76 10.26 -10.95
N TRP A 161 2.96 10.68 -11.35
CA TRP A 161 4.20 10.53 -10.62
C TRP A 161 4.14 11.16 -9.23
N LEU A 162 4.01 10.35 -8.17
CA LEU A 162 4.45 10.76 -6.84
C LEU A 162 4.91 9.57 -6.00
N MET A 163 6.03 9.76 -5.30
CA MET A 163 6.53 8.84 -4.29
C MET A 163 5.77 9.06 -2.98
N VAL A 164 5.30 7.99 -2.35
CA VAL A 164 4.97 7.97 -0.92
C VAL A 164 6.03 7.11 -0.23
N ILE A 165 6.59 7.68 0.84
CA ILE A 165 7.66 7.17 1.71
C ILE A 165 7.27 5.91 2.47
#